data_AF-A0A8C9Q924-F1
#
_entry.id   AF-A0A8C9Q924-F1
#
_cell.length_a   1.000
_cell.length_b   1.000
_cell.length_c   1.000
_cell.angle_alpha   90.00
_cell.angle_beta   90.00
_cell.angle_gamma   90.00
#
_symmetry.space_group_name_H-M   'P 1'
#
loop_
_entity.id
_entity.type
_entity.pdbx_description
1 polymer ?
#
loop_
_entity_poly.entity_id
_entity_poly.type
_entity_poly.pdbx_seq_one_letter_code
_entity_poly.pdbx_strand_id
1 'polypeptide(L)'
;GMQVEQSPPALILQEGASSTLLCNFSTSTNNVQWFRQNPGGHLINLFYIPSGTKQSGRLTSTTVSKERRSSLYISSSQTTPSPHI
;
A
#
# COMPACT_ATOMS: atom_id res chain seq x y z
N GLY A 1 5.18 22.31 -4.66
CA GLY A 1 4.98 20.88 -4.97
C GLY A 1 3.81 20.34 -4.17
N MET A 2 3.23 19.20 -4.55
CA MET A 2 2.20 18.52 -3.75
C MET A 2 2.86 17.92 -2.50
N GLN A 3 2.32 18.20 -1.31
CA GLN A 3 2.78 17.56 -0.09
C GLN A 3 2.07 16.21 0.07
N VAL A 4 2.82 15.19 0.45
CA VAL A 4 2.33 13.84 0.69
C VAL A 4 2.77 13.43 2.09
N GLU A 5 1.84 12.87 2.86
CA GLU A 5 2.08 12.33 4.20
C GLU A 5 1.70 10.85 4.22
N GLN A 6 2.67 9.99 4.54
CA GLN A 6 2.43 8.56 4.70
C GLN A 6 2.38 8.19 6.17
N SER A 7 1.38 7.39 6.56
CA SER A 7 1.24 6.88 7.92
C SER A 7 0.92 5.37 7.95
N PRO A 8 1.49 4.62 8.91
CA PRO A 8 2.55 5.02 9.83
C PRO A 8 3.90 5.27 9.11
N PRO A 9 4.81 6.10 9.68
CA PRO A 9 6.12 6.39 9.07
C PRO A 9 7.08 5.20 9.14
N ALA A 10 6.91 4.34 10.15
CA ALA A 10 7.63 3.09 10.30
C ALA A 10 6.68 2.04 10.87
N LEU A 11 6.84 0.81 10.42
CA LEU A 11 5.99 -0.30 10.82
C LEU A 11 6.82 -1.58 10.87
N ILE A 12 6.75 -2.28 11.99
CA ILE A 12 7.32 -3.62 12.16
C ILE A 12 6.14 -4.58 12.26
N LEU A 13 6.05 -5.53 11.34
CA LEU A 13 4.98 -6.53 11.30
C LEU A 13 5.54 -7.90 11.61
N GLN A 14 4.80 -8.63 12.44
CA GLN A 14 5.00 -10.07 12.57
C GLN A 14 4.50 -10.78 11.31
N GLU A 15 5.14 -11.89 10.97
CA GLU A 15 4.65 -12.75 9.90
C GLU A 15 3.22 -13.21 10.19
N GLY A 16 2.38 -13.29 9.16
CA GLY A 16 0.96 -13.59 9.33
C GLY A 16 0.08 -12.40 9.73
N ALA A 17 0.66 -11.23 10.00
CA ALA A 17 -0.11 -9.99 10.20
C ALA A 17 -0.44 -9.30 8.87
N SER A 18 -1.60 -8.64 8.84
CA SER A 18 -1.98 -7.70 7.77
C SER A 18 -1.75 -6.26 8.23
N SER A 19 -1.58 -5.33 7.30
CA SER A 19 -1.49 -3.91 7.64
C SER A 19 -2.02 -3.00 6.54
N THR A 20 -2.29 -1.74 6.91
CA THR A 20 -2.67 -0.69 5.99
C THR A 20 -1.71 0.48 6.12
N LEU A 21 -1.11 0.89 5.01
CA LEU A 21 -0.45 2.18 4.89
C LEU A 21 -1.47 3.19 4.34
N LEU A 22 -1.44 4.40 4.89
CA LEU A 22 -2.25 5.53 4.46
C LEU A 22 -1.35 6.58 3.83
N CYS A 23 -1.87 7.27 2.83
CA CYS A 23 -1.22 8.36 2.13
C CYS A 23 -2.23 9.49 1.99
N ASN A 24 -1.97 10.62 2.67
CA ASN A 24 -2.74 11.85 2.53
C ASN A 24 -1.98 12.82 1.63
N PHE A 25 -2.68 13.60 0.83
CA PHE A 25 -2.09 14.61 -0.05
C PHE A 25 -2.73 15.98 0.14
N SER A 26 -1.94 17.05 -0.04
CA SER A 26 -2.41 18.42 0.23
C SER A 26 -3.51 18.89 -0.72
N THR A 27 -3.54 18.36 -1.94
CA THR A 27 -4.43 18.77 -3.04
C THR A 27 -4.96 17.55 -3.78
N SER A 28 -6.12 17.64 -4.42
CA SER A 28 -6.59 16.57 -5.31
C SER A 28 -5.54 16.22 -6.37
N THR A 29 -5.38 14.95 -6.65
CA THR A 29 -4.42 14.43 -7.64
C THR A 29 -5.14 13.66 -8.75
N ASN A 30 -4.55 13.65 -9.95
CA ASN A 30 -5.04 12.86 -11.09
C ASN A 30 -4.68 11.38 -10.95
N ASN A 31 -3.63 11.05 -10.19
CA ASN A 31 -3.22 9.69 -9.90
C ASN A 31 -2.36 9.59 -8.63
N VAL A 32 -2.33 8.39 -8.05
CA VAL A 32 -1.45 8.02 -6.96
C VAL A 32 -0.63 6.81 -7.39
N GLN A 33 0.65 6.82 -7.04
CA GLN A 33 1.55 5.71 -7.24
C GLN A 33 2.02 5.16 -5.89
N TRP A 34 1.93 3.84 -5.74
CA TRP A 34 2.52 3.12 -4.62
C TRP A 34 3.81 2.47 -5.08
N PHE A 35 4.90 2.66 -4.33
CA PHE A 35 6.19 2.06 -4.60
C PHE A 35 6.68 1.25 -3.40
N ARG A 36 7.40 0.17 -3.68
CA ARG A 36 8.23 -0.53 -2.70
C ARG A 36 9.69 -0.17 -2.96
N GLN A 37 10.40 0.26 -1.93
CA GLN A 37 11.84 0.45 -1.99
C GLN A 37 12.55 -0.78 -1.39
N ASN A 38 13.51 -1.35 -2.13
CA ASN A 38 14.39 -2.39 -1.61
C ASN A 38 15.57 -1.78 -0.84
N PRO A 39 16.28 -2.54 0.02
CA PRO A 39 17.44 -2.02 0.76
C PRO A 39 18.53 -1.34 -0.10
N GLY A 40 18.64 -1.69 -1.38
CA GLY A 40 19.54 -1.06 -2.35
C GLY A 40 19.00 0.22 -3.02
N GLY A 41 17.88 0.77 -2.55
CA GLY A 41 17.31 2.04 -3.05
C GLY A 41 16.43 1.92 -4.31
N HIS A 42 16.43 0.76 -4.98
CA HIS A 42 15.60 0.51 -6.16
C HIS A 42 14.10 0.58 -5.82
N LEU A 43 13.37 1.37 -6.62
CA LEU A 43 11.91 1.51 -6.52
C LEU A 43 11.21 0.53 -7.46
N ILE A 44 10.29 -0.25 -6.91
CA ILE A 44 9.39 -1.13 -7.64
C ILE A 44 8.00 -0.50 -7.61
N ASN A 45 7.42 -0.22 -8.78
CA ASN A 45 6.03 0.26 -8.84
C ASN A 45 5.06 -0.89 -8.47
N LEU A 46 4.19 -0.63 -7.50
CA LEU A 46 3.14 -1.56 -7.07
C LEU A 46 1.81 -1.23 -7.75
N PHE A 47 1.45 0.06 -7.74
CA PHE A 47 0.22 0.54 -8.35
C PHE A 47 0.42 1.91 -9.01
N TYR A 48 -0.43 2.15 -10.01
CA TYR A 48 -0.74 3.46 -10.59
C TYR A 48 -2.26 3.53 -10.68
N ILE A 49 -2.88 4.39 -9.87
CA ILE A 49 -4.35 4.44 -9.74
C ILE A 49 -4.87 5.88 -9.66
N PRO A 50 -5.76 6.30 -10.58
CA PRO A 50 -6.44 7.60 -10.52
C PRO A 50 -7.36 7.73 -9.31
N SER A 51 -8.25 6.75 -9.15
CA SER A 51 -9.25 6.62 -8.08
C SER A 51 -9.80 5.20 -8.05
N GLY A 52 -10.54 4.85 -7.01
CA GLY A 52 -11.15 3.53 -6.84
C GLY A 52 -10.22 2.53 -6.20
N THR A 53 -10.49 1.23 -6.39
CA THR A 53 -9.76 0.13 -5.75
C THR A 53 -9.11 -0.75 -6.79
N LYS A 54 -7.84 -1.13 -6.57
CA LYS A 54 -7.10 -2.10 -7.40
C LYS A 54 -6.39 -3.11 -6.49
N GLN A 55 -6.43 -4.38 -6.88
CA GLN A 55 -5.79 -5.46 -6.15
C GLN A 55 -4.76 -6.17 -7.03
N SER A 56 -3.65 -6.58 -6.43
CA SER A 56 -2.63 -7.43 -7.04
C SER A 56 -2.01 -8.33 -5.98
N GLY A 57 -2.26 -9.64 -6.08
CA GLY A 57 -1.85 -10.62 -5.08
C GLY A 57 -2.35 -10.25 -3.68
N ARG A 58 -1.42 -10.03 -2.77
CA ARG A 58 -1.66 -9.66 -1.36
C ARG A 58 -1.86 -8.15 -1.14
N LEU A 59 -1.74 -7.35 -2.18
CA LEU A 59 -1.80 -5.90 -2.08
C LEU A 59 -3.13 -5.38 -2.62
N THR A 60 -3.77 -4.49 -1.88
CA THR A 60 -4.97 -3.78 -2.32
C THR A 60 -4.77 -2.29 -2.11
N SER A 61 -4.84 -1.50 -3.18
CA SER A 61 -4.79 -0.04 -3.09
C SER A 61 -6.17 0.56 -3.33
N THR A 62 -6.56 1.52 -2.49
CA THR A 62 -7.79 2.29 -2.64
C THR A 62 -7.45 3.77 -2.67
N THR A 63 -7.91 4.51 -3.68
CA THR A 63 -7.67 5.95 -3.80
C THR A 63 -8.98 6.70 -3.92
N VAL A 64 -9.16 7.69 -3.04
CA VAL A 64 -10.32 8.59 -3.05
C VAL A 64 -9.79 10.01 -3.23
N SER A 65 -9.63 10.42 -4.48
CA SER A 65 -8.91 11.66 -4.86
C SER A 65 -9.59 12.92 -4.32
N LYS A 66 -10.92 12.90 -4.19
CA LYS A 66 -11.72 13.99 -3.58
C LYS A 66 -11.45 14.13 -2.08
N GLU A 67 -11.27 13.02 -1.37
CA GLU A 67 -10.89 12.99 0.05
C GLU A 67 -9.39 13.21 0.27
N ARG A 68 -8.64 13.34 -0.82
CA ARG A 68 -7.20 13.54 -0.83
C ARG A 68 -6.43 12.43 -0.10
N ARG A 69 -6.93 11.19 -0.23
CA ARG A 69 -6.40 10.03 0.48
C ARG A 69 -6.24 8.82 -0.43
N SER A 70 -5.20 8.04 -0.17
CA SER A 70 -4.98 6.71 -0.69
C SER A 70 -4.61 5.75 0.44
N SER A 71 -4.92 4.48 0.29
CA SER A 71 -4.47 3.42 1.18
C SER A 71 -3.82 2.30 0.39
N LEU A 72 -2.90 1.58 1.05
CA LEU A 72 -2.32 0.33 0.60
C LEU A 72 -2.47 -0.69 1.71
N TYR A 73 -3.42 -1.61 1.52
CA TYR A 73 -3.60 -2.78 2.35
C TYR A 73 -2.66 -3.90 1.89
N ILE A 74 -1.99 -4.51 2.86
CA ILE A 74 -1.09 -5.64 2.70
C ILE A 74 -1.69 -6.77 3.52
N SER A 75 -2.28 -7.77 2.85
CA SER A 75 -2.83 -8.95 3.53
C SER A 75 -1.72 -9.87 4.03
N SER A 76 -1.97 -10.64 5.07
CA SER A 76 -1.10 -11.71 5.53
C SER A 76 -0.96 -12.86 4.53
N SER A 77 0.12 -13.63 4.63
CA SER A 77 0.23 -14.94 3.98
C SER A 77 -0.44 -15.91 4.92
N GLN A 78 -1.57 -16.50 4.50
CA GLN A 78 -2.01 -17.72 5.17
C GLN A 78 -1.01 -18.81 4.79
N THR A 79 -0.09 -19.13 5.71
CA THR A 79 0.54 -20.44 5.72
C THR A 79 -0.50 -21.40 6.28
N THR A 80 -1.35 -21.97 5.43
CA THR A 80 -2.08 -23.17 5.82
C THR A 80 -1.01 -24.20 6.17
N PRO A 81 -0.93 -24.69 7.43
CA PRO A 81 -0.02 -25.80 7.71
C PRO A 81 -0.45 -26.96 6.82
N SER A 82 0.46 -27.45 5.99
CA SER A 82 0.25 -28.70 5.28
C SER A 82 -0.01 -29.79 6.32
N PRO A 83 -1.11 -30.55 6.25
CA PRO A 83 -1.27 -31.70 7.13
C PRO A 83 -0.16 -32.69 6.78
N HIS A 84 0.77 -32.89 7.72
CA HIS A 84 1.68 -34.02 7.67
C HIS A 84 0.82 -35.28 7.78
N ILE A 85 0.80 -36.09 6.72
CA ILE A 85 0.30 -37.47 6.71
C ILE A 85 1.42 -38.37 7.23
#